data_AF-A0A2T1A4R4-F1
#
_entry.id   AF-A0A2T1A4R4-F1
#
_cell.length_a   1.000
_cell.length_b   1.000
_cell.length_c   1.000
_cell.angle_alpha   90.00
_cell.angle_beta   90.00
_cell.angle_gamma   90.00
#
_symmetry.space_group_name_H-M   'P 1'
#
loop_
_entity.id
_entity.type
_entity.pdbx_description
1 polymer ?
#
loop_
_entity_poly.entity_id
_entity_poly.type
_entity_poly.pdbx_seq_one_letter_code
_entity_poly.pdbx_strand_id
1 'polypeptide(L)' 'MFDAIEAEITSRYSDVTFVSHEEFGNFHASMAAEKRILEQLPEMLHTRKVDLVIAAVGA' A
#
# COMPACT_ATOMS: atom_id res chain seq x y z
N MET A 1 3.41 6.67 -10.57
CA MET A 1 2.11 7.11 -10.00
C MET A 1 2.24 7.35 -8.51
N PHE A 2 2.74 6.38 -7.74
CA PHE A 2 2.96 6.54 -6.31
C PHE A 2 3.92 7.70 -5.97
N ASP A 3 5.02 7.90 -6.72
CA ASP A 3 5.93 9.03 -6.49
C ASP A 3 5.26 10.41 -6.55
N ALA A 4 4.30 10.60 -7.47
CA ALA A 4 3.55 11.85 -7.59
C ALA A 4 2.58 12.04 -6.41
N ILE A 5 2.01 10.95 -5.90
CA ILE A 5 1.14 10.96 -4.72
C ILE A 5 1.97 11.28 -3.46
N GLU A 6 3.12 10.64 -3.28
CA GLU A 6 4.04 10.91 -2.17
C GLU A 6 4.50 12.38 -2.17
N ALA A 7 4.87 12.91 -3.34
CA ALA A 7 5.26 14.32 -3.48
C ALA A 7 4.12 15.28 -3.10
N GLU A 8 2.90 15.02 -3.56
CA GLU A 8 1.74 15.85 -3.24
C GLU A 8 1.40 15.80 -1.74
N ILE A 9 1.38 14.62 -1.14
CA ILE A 9 1.08 14.45 0.29
C ILE A 9 2.16 15.15 1.13
N THR A 10 3.43 14.96 0.80
CA THR A 10 4.56 15.60 1.50
C THR A 10 4.51 17.12 1.38
N SER A 11 4.01 17.66 0.27
CA SER A 11 3.87 19.12 0.09
C SER A 11 2.81 19.75 1.01
N ARG A 12 1.82 18.95 1.46
CA ARG A 12 0.69 19.41 2.27
C ARG A 12 0.79 19.01 3.74
N TYR A 13 1.46 17.91 4.02
CA TYR A 13 1.54 17.29 5.33
C TYR A 13 2.99 16.93 5.65
N SER A 14 3.56 17.57 6.68
CA SER A 14 4.95 17.38 7.08
C SER A 14 5.18 16.20 8.04
N ASP A 15 4.09 15.62 8.56
CA ASP A 15 4.12 14.53 9.55
C ASP A 15 3.49 13.26 8.94
N VAL A 16 4.08 12.79 7.84
CA VAL A 16 3.67 11.57 7.15
C VAL A 16 4.89 10.71 6.92
N THR A 17 4.79 9.43 7.28
CA THR A 17 5.78 8.41 6.96
C THR A 17 5.23 7.51 5.87
N PHE A 18 6.01 7.29 4.82
CA PHE A 18 5.62 6.42 3.71
C PHE A 18 6.28 5.05 3.86
N VAL A 19 5.48 4.01 3.65
CA VAL A 19 5.97 2.64 3.44
C VAL A 19 5.80 2.35 1.96
N SER A 20 6.91 2.14 1.25
CA SER A 20 6.87 1.93 -0.21
C SER A 20 6.17 0.62 -0.55
N HIS A 21 5.66 0.50 -1.77
CA HIS A 21 5.07 -0.77 -2.25
C HIS A 21 6.11 -1.91 -2.32
N GLU A 22 7.39 -1.60 -2.48
CA GLU A 22 8.48 -2.59 -2.44
C GLU A 22 8.65 -3.15 -1.02
N GLU A 23 8.49 -2.29 0.00
CA GLU A 23 8.60 -2.68 1.39
C GLU A 23 7.31 -3.32 1.92
N PHE A 24 6.16 -2.76 1.56
CA PHE A 24 4.83 -3.22 1.99
C PHE A 24 4.40 -4.51 1.29
N GLY A 25 4.82 -4.69 0.03
CA GLY A 25 4.45 -5.81 -0.83
C GLY A 25 3.56 -5.38 -2.00
N ASN A 26 3.60 -6.16 -3.08
CA ASN A 26 2.78 -5.93 -4.27
C ASN A 26 1.58 -6.89 -4.29
N PHE A 27 0.39 -6.33 -4.46
CA PHE A 27 -0.87 -7.07 -4.57
C PHE A 27 -1.10 -7.64 -5.97
N HIS A 28 -0.31 -7.22 -6.95
CA HIS A 28 -0.43 -7.66 -8.33
C HIS A 28 0.21 -9.04 -8.50
N ALA A 29 -0.63 -10.06 -8.55
CA ALA A 29 -0.22 -11.45 -8.80
C ALA A 29 -1.24 -12.11 -9.75
N SER A 30 -1.01 -13.37 -10.13
CA SER A 30 -2.05 -14.13 -10.84
C SER A 30 -3.33 -14.19 -9.99
N MET A 31 -4.53 -14.31 -10.59
CA MET A 31 -5.80 -14.28 -9.83
C MET A 31 -5.84 -15.21 -8.61
N ALA A 32 -5.22 -16.39 -8.69
CA ALA A 32 -5.16 -17.34 -7.58
C ALA A 32 -4.21 -16.92 -6.44
N ALA A 33 -3.19 -16.13 -6.76
CA ALA A 33 -2.26 -15.55 -5.79
C ALA A 33 -2.81 -14.23 -5.22
N GLU A 34 -3.47 -13.41 -6.03
CA GLU A 34 -4.10 -12.15 -5.61
C GLU A 34 -5.10 -12.38 -4.48
N LYS A 35 -5.97 -13.39 -4.59
CA LYS A 35 -6.91 -13.73 -3.51
C LYS A 35 -6.22 -14.02 -2.18
N ARG A 36 -5.11 -14.78 -2.18
CA ARG A 36 -4.38 -15.11 -0.94
C ARG A 36 -3.69 -13.89 -0.34
N ILE A 37 -3.16 -13.00 -1.18
CA ILE A 37 -2.51 -11.76 -0.70
C ILE A 37 -3.58 -10.82 -0.12
N LEU A 38 -4.76 -10.74 -0.75
CA LEU A 38 -5.89 -9.97 -0.23
C LEU A 38 -6.40 -10.51 1.12
N GLU A 39 -6.41 -11.83 1.32
CA GLU A 39 -6.76 -12.46 2.60
C GLU A 39 -5.76 -12.12 3.72
N GLN A 40 -4.48 -11.88 3.38
CA GLN A 40 -3.43 -11.52 4.33
C GLN A 40 -3.34 -10.01 4.60
N LEU A 41 -3.95 -9.19 3.74
CA LEU A 41 -3.92 -7.73 3.82
C LEU A 41 -4.25 -7.20 5.23
N PRO A 42 -5.33 -7.64 5.91
CA PRO A 42 -5.68 -7.11 7.22
C PRO A 42 -4.59 -7.32 8.28
N GLU A 43 -3.91 -8.47 8.25
CA GLU A 43 -2.83 -8.77 9.19
C GLU A 43 -1.59 -7.93 8.88
N MET A 44 -1.24 -7.78 7.60
CA MET A 44 -0.13 -6.94 7.16
C MET A 44 -0.31 -5.48 7.60
N LEU A 45 -1.54 -4.95 7.54
CA LEU A 45 -1.87 -3.60 8.03
C LEU A 45 -1.62 -3.44 9.52
N HIS A 46 -2.12 -4.40 10.31
CA HIS A 46 -1.93 -4.39 11.75
C HIS A 46 -0.45 -4.48 12.14
N THR A 47 0.31 -5.38 11.51
CA THR A 47 1.74 -5.57 11.81
C THR A 47 2.56 -4.32 11.48
N ARG A 48 2.26 -3.67 10.35
CA ARG A 48 2.99 -2.48 9.88
C ARG A 48 2.55 -1.20 10.57
N LYS A 49 1.44 -1.23 11.33
CA LYS A 49 0.81 -0.07 11.99
C LYS A 49 0.57 1.09 11.02
N VAL A 50 0.17 0.76 9.79
CA VAL A 50 -0.19 1.76 8.79
C VAL A 50 -1.62 2.23 9.02
N ASP A 51 -1.82 3.54 9.11
CA ASP A 51 -3.14 4.13 9.30
C ASP A 51 -3.98 4.11 8.01
N LEU A 52 -3.33 4.10 6.84
CA LEU A 52 -3.98 4.19 5.53
C LEU A 52 -3.19 3.46 4.44
N VAL A 53 -3.91 2.95 3.44
CA VAL A 53 -3.33 2.24 2.28
C VAL A 53 -3.87 2.84 1.00
N ILE A 54 -2.98 3.03 0.04
CA ILE A 54 -3.34 3.38 -1.33
C ILE A 54 -3.09 2.14 -2.19
N ALA A 55 -4.16 1.46 -2.59
CA ALA A 55 -4.09 0.29 -3.45
C ALA A 55 -4.62 0.64 -4.85
N ALA A 56 -3.81 0.36 -5.88
CA ALA A 56 -4.25 0.43 -7.28
C ALA A 56 -4.55 -1.00 -7.76
N VAL A 57 -5.83 -1.37 -7.74
CA VAL A 57 -6.32 -2.67 -8.24
C VAL A 57 -7.16 -2.45 -9.50
N GLY A 58 -7.00 -3.31 -10.49
CA GLY A 58 -7.84 -3.32 -11.71
C GLY A 58 -9.17 -4.00 -11.42
N ALA A 59 -10.28 -3.40 -11.89
CA ALA A 59 -11.63 -3.91 -11.75
C ALA A 59 -11.99 -4.95 -12.83
#